data_AF-A0A073HX87-F1
#
_entry.id   AF-A0A073HX87-F1
#
_cell.length_a   1.000
_cell.length_b   1.000
_cell.length_c   1.000
_cell.angle_alpha   90.00
_cell.angle_beta   90.00
_cell.angle_gamma   90.00
#
_symmetry.space_group_name_H-M   'P 1'
#
loop_
_entity.id
_entity.type
_entity.pdbx_description
1 polymer ?
#
loop_
_entity_poly.entity_id
_entity_poly.type
_entity_poly.pdbx_seq_one_letter_code
_entity_poly.pdbx_strand_id
1 'polypeptide(L)'
;MSSKRQIKQREKIKQGKDGKYKCPHYKTCKEKYKGETKNAVYIHVSRDHQKQSLVIQAMKPFMCSCSKRYTRKSDLVYHQQQKKHSDAEIEAFEVDVRDTEEWIKLRNWAKEKYNGQLFDVIMSDPPHPDTGYKLGYGTMTDQEIMSVPIDLVQDRGFVFLWTTNAKKELCETYLKGRGYKMVTTVSWFKTDNGQDLISGLGKVFMHSKEECVVGMKDQECIY
;
A
#
# COMPACT_ATOMS: atom_id res chain seq x y z
N MET A 1 -36.53 -3.24 -17.91
CA MET A 1 -36.56 -2.62 -16.57
C MET A 1 -35.16 -2.67 -15.96
N SER A 2 -34.52 -1.51 -15.81
CA SER A 2 -33.11 -1.38 -15.41
C SER A 2 -32.94 -1.56 -13.89
N SER A 3 -32.17 -2.58 -13.48
CA SER A 3 -31.80 -2.80 -12.08
C SER A 3 -30.60 -1.90 -11.74
N LYS A 4 -30.87 -0.75 -11.11
CA LYS A 4 -29.84 0.15 -10.59
C LYS A 4 -29.03 -0.59 -9.50
N ARG A 5 -27.73 -0.82 -9.73
CA ARG A 5 -26.78 -1.22 -8.68
C ARG A 5 -26.83 -0.17 -7.56
N GLN A 6 -27.35 -0.54 -6.40
CA GLN A 6 -27.22 0.26 -5.18
C GLN A 6 -25.74 0.28 -4.77
N ILE A 7 -25.11 1.44 -4.93
CA ILE A 7 -23.82 1.73 -4.31
C ILE A 7 -24.06 1.66 -2.79
N LYS A 8 -23.49 0.66 -2.11
CA LYS A 8 -23.45 0.67 -0.64
C LYS A 8 -22.63 1.90 -0.24
N GLN A 9 -23.31 2.95 0.21
CA GLN A 9 -22.65 4.11 0.82
C GLN A 9 -21.76 3.59 1.94
N ARG A 10 -20.45 3.89 1.90
CA ARG A 10 -19.58 3.71 3.07
C ARG A 10 -20.18 4.57 4.18
N GLU A 11 -20.59 3.94 5.27
CA GLU A 11 -21.15 4.65 6.43
C GLU A 11 -20.12 5.66 6.92
N LYS A 12 -20.45 6.95 6.80
CA LYS A 12 -19.62 8.01 7.36
C LYS A 12 -19.67 7.86 8.89
N ILE A 13 -18.49 7.71 9.50
CA ILE A 13 -18.36 7.63 10.96
C ILE A 13 -18.90 8.94 11.54
N LYS A 14 -20.03 8.88 12.24
CA LYS A 14 -20.66 10.06 12.83
C LYS A 14 -20.04 10.34 14.19
N GLN A 15 -19.61 11.58 14.41
CA GLN A 15 -19.18 12.06 15.71
C GLN A 15 -20.40 12.12 16.65
N GLY A 16 -20.27 11.56 17.85
CA GLY A 16 -21.28 11.67 18.90
C GLY A 16 -21.36 13.10 19.45
N LYS A 17 -22.45 13.40 20.17
CA LYS A 17 -22.66 14.70 20.85
C LYS A 17 -21.57 15.01 21.89
N ASP A 18 -20.80 14.02 22.33
CA ASP A 18 -19.67 14.11 23.25
C ASP A 18 -18.32 14.35 22.54
N GLY A 19 -18.33 14.60 21.23
CA GLY A 19 -17.12 14.77 20.43
C GLY A 19 -16.39 13.46 20.09
N LYS A 20 -16.88 12.30 20.54
CA LYS A 20 -16.25 10.99 20.35
C LYS A 20 -16.88 10.22 19.18
N TYR A 21 -16.07 9.52 18.40
CA TYR A 21 -16.57 8.70 17.28
C TYR A 21 -17.03 7.32 17.75
N LYS A 22 -18.19 6.88 17.24
CA LYS A 22 -18.74 5.54 17.52
C LYS A 22 -18.11 4.50 16.60
N CYS A 23 -17.73 3.35 17.16
CA CYS A 23 -17.18 2.25 16.42
C CYS A 23 -18.20 1.62 15.45
N PRO A 24 -17.84 1.30 14.19
CA PRO A 24 -18.79 0.69 13.25
C PRO A 24 -19.09 -0.80 13.54
N HIS A 25 -18.34 -1.47 14.42
CA HIS A 25 -18.51 -2.91 14.73
C HIS A 25 -19.40 -3.16 15.97
N TYR A 26 -20.49 -2.40 16.06
CA TYR A 26 -21.20 -1.98 17.27
C TYR A 26 -22.25 -2.94 17.87
N LYS A 27 -21.93 -4.20 18.18
CA LYS A 27 -22.82 -4.96 19.11
C LYS A 27 -22.19 -5.25 20.48
N THR A 28 -20.87 -5.31 20.57
CA THR A 28 -20.19 -5.75 21.81
C THR A 28 -19.13 -4.76 22.33
N CYS A 29 -18.78 -3.71 21.56
CA CYS A 29 -17.70 -2.83 21.95
C CYS A 29 -18.18 -1.74 22.92
N LYS A 30 -17.67 -1.79 24.16
CA LYS A 30 -17.96 -0.81 25.22
C LYS A 30 -17.15 0.49 25.10
N GLU A 31 -16.03 0.47 24.37
CA GLU A 31 -15.07 1.57 24.31
C GLU A 31 -15.15 2.39 23.01
N LYS A 32 -14.84 3.69 23.11
CA LYS A 32 -14.93 4.68 22.01
C LYS A 32 -13.55 5.04 21.47
N TYR A 33 -13.48 5.54 20.22
CA TYR A 33 -12.24 6.10 19.66
C TYR A 33 -11.87 7.42 20.35
N LYS A 34 -10.57 7.64 20.56
CA LYS A 34 -10.01 8.93 20.95
C LYS A 34 -9.21 9.53 19.81
N GLY A 35 -9.44 10.81 19.52
CA GLY A 35 -8.58 11.63 18.68
C GLY A 35 -8.27 12.90 19.44
N GLU A 36 -7.02 13.07 19.88
CA GLU A 36 -6.60 14.24 20.67
C GLU A 36 -5.76 15.24 19.85
N THR A 37 -5.41 14.96 18.58
CA THR A 37 -4.70 15.92 17.71
C THR A 37 -5.12 15.85 16.23
N LYS A 38 -4.84 16.93 15.48
CA LYS A 38 -5.23 17.13 14.06
C LYS A 38 -4.70 16.07 13.07
N ASN A 39 -3.73 15.26 13.50
CA ASN A 39 -3.12 14.15 12.74
C ASN A 39 -3.29 12.77 13.43
N ALA A 40 -4.08 12.67 14.50
CA ALA A 40 -4.25 11.40 15.21
C ALA A 40 -5.16 10.45 14.40
N VAL A 41 -4.54 9.49 13.72
CA VAL A 41 -5.22 8.32 13.17
C VAL A 41 -5.85 7.54 14.33
N TYR A 42 -7.13 7.25 14.18
CA TYR A 42 -8.08 6.63 15.11
C TYR A 42 -7.52 5.45 15.93
N ILE A 43 -6.92 5.71 17.10
CA ILE A 43 -6.48 4.65 18.02
C ILE A 43 -7.69 4.18 18.83
N HIS A 44 -7.99 2.89 18.72
CA HIS A 44 -8.99 2.22 19.55
C HIS A 44 -8.43 1.98 20.96
N VAL A 45 -9.14 2.39 22.01
CA VAL A 45 -8.57 2.53 23.38
C VAL A 45 -8.62 1.23 24.21
N SER A 46 -9.32 0.18 23.74
CA SER A 46 -9.37 -1.10 24.47
C SER A 46 -8.06 -1.90 24.37
N ARG A 47 -7.50 -2.30 25.53
CA ARG A 47 -6.41 -3.29 25.66
C ARG A 47 -6.79 -4.67 25.11
N ASP A 48 -8.08 -5.01 25.03
CA ASP A 48 -8.52 -6.31 24.51
C ASP A 48 -8.35 -6.44 22.98
N HIS A 49 -8.11 -5.33 22.27
CA HIS A 49 -7.67 -5.35 20.88
C HIS A 49 -6.14 -5.37 20.71
N GLN A 50 -5.35 -5.30 21.80
CA GLN A 50 -3.88 -5.39 21.76
C GLN A 50 -3.36 -6.81 21.59
N LYS A 51 -4.21 -7.83 21.80
CA LYS A 51 -4.03 -9.05 21.04
C LYS A 51 -4.36 -8.66 19.62
N GLN A 52 -3.37 -8.16 18.87
CA GLN A 52 -3.33 -8.38 17.44
C GLN A 52 -3.46 -9.89 17.32
N SER A 53 -4.70 -10.39 17.24
CA SER A 53 -4.97 -11.70 16.69
C SER A 53 -4.12 -11.70 15.44
N LEU A 54 -3.10 -12.58 15.38
CA LEU A 54 -2.37 -12.89 14.16
C LEU A 54 -3.38 -12.67 13.06
N VAL A 55 -3.18 -11.63 12.24
CA VAL A 55 -4.13 -11.37 11.17
C VAL A 55 -3.97 -12.60 10.32
N ILE A 56 -4.84 -13.59 10.55
CA ILE A 56 -4.94 -14.78 9.75
C ILE A 56 -5.39 -14.17 8.44
N GLN A 57 -4.39 -13.93 7.59
CA GLN A 57 -4.61 -13.53 6.23
C GLN A 57 -5.40 -14.70 5.69
N ALA A 58 -6.72 -14.53 5.58
CA ALA A 58 -7.50 -15.42 4.77
C ALA A 58 -6.85 -15.29 3.39
N MET A 59 -5.99 -16.24 3.05
CA MET A 59 -5.28 -16.24 1.79
C MET A 59 -6.38 -16.21 0.74
N LYS A 60 -6.49 -15.09 0.04
CA LYS A 60 -7.41 -14.94 -1.07
C LYS A 60 -6.57 -14.83 -2.35
N PRO A 61 -5.91 -15.93 -2.76
CA PRO A 61 -5.00 -15.91 -3.89
C PRO A 61 -5.74 -15.74 -5.22
N PHE A 62 -7.03 -16.05 -5.25
CA PHE A 62 -7.83 -16.02 -6.46
C PHE A 62 -8.46 -14.63 -6.67
N MET A 63 -7.99 -13.90 -7.67
CA MET A 63 -8.46 -12.54 -8.00
C MET A 63 -9.29 -12.54 -9.30
N CYS A 64 -10.44 -11.87 -9.25
CA CYS A 64 -11.25 -11.56 -10.43
C CYS A 64 -10.80 -10.24 -11.07
N SER A 65 -11.04 -10.04 -12.37
CA SER A 65 -10.81 -8.76 -13.06
C SER A 65 -11.55 -7.55 -12.46
N CYS A 66 -12.57 -7.76 -11.62
CA CYS A 66 -13.20 -6.69 -10.84
C CYS A 66 -12.55 -6.42 -9.46
N SER A 67 -11.30 -6.87 -9.27
CA SER A 67 -10.48 -6.74 -8.05
C SER A 67 -11.01 -7.48 -6.80
N LYS A 68 -12.12 -8.21 -6.90
CA LYS A 68 -12.60 -9.08 -5.82
C LYS A 68 -11.70 -10.30 -5.68
N ARG A 69 -11.34 -10.62 -4.44
CA ARG A 69 -10.48 -11.75 -4.08
C ARG A 69 -11.24 -12.84 -3.31
N TYR A 70 -10.91 -14.09 -3.57
CA TYR A 70 -11.55 -15.29 -3.02
C TYR A 70 -10.51 -16.27 -2.47
N THR A 71 -10.89 -17.01 -1.43
CA THR A 71 -10.05 -18.03 -0.81
C THR A 71 -10.04 -19.33 -1.60
N ARG A 72 -11.15 -19.67 -2.26
CA ARG A 72 -11.27 -20.88 -3.10
C ARG A 72 -11.47 -20.50 -4.56
N LYS A 73 -10.88 -21.27 -5.49
CA LYS A 73 -11.07 -21.06 -6.94
C LYS A 73 -12.54 -21.25 -7.34
N SER A 74 -13.27 -22.16 -6.69
CA SER A 74 -14.71 -22.36 -6.91
C SER A 74 -15.53 -21.09 -6.72
N ASP A 75 -15.22 -20.31 -5.68
CA ASP A 75 -15.95 -19.08 -5.36
C ASP A 75 -15.65 -17.98 -6.39
N LEU A 76 -14.40 -17.93 -6.87
CA LEU A 76 -14.02 -17.06 -7.98
C LEU A 76 -14.77 -17.45 -9.26
N VAL A 77 -14.78 -18.73 -9.63
CA VAL A 77 -15.47 -19.23 -10.83
C VAL A 77 -16.97 -18.94 -10.76
N TYR A 78 -17.61 -19.20 -9.62
CA TYR A 78 -19.01 -18.85 -9.40
C TYR A 78 -19.25 -17.36 -9.58
N HIS A 79 -18.41 -16.51 -8.98
CA HIS A 79 -18.52 -15.07 -9.15
C HIS A 79 -18.37 -14.62 -10.61
N GLN A 80 -17.38 -15.17 -11.31
CA GLN A 80 -17.08 -14.88 -12.71
C GLN A 80 -18.26 -15.25 -13.61
N GLN A 81 -18.85 -16.43 -13.44
CA GLN A 81 -20.03 -16.85 -14.20
C GLN A 81 -21.22 -15.92 -13.95
N GLN A 82 -21.49 -15.60 -12.67
CA GLN A 82 -22.62 -14.75 -12.29
C GLN A 82 -22.49 -13.30 -12.76
N LYS A 83 -21.27 -12.80 -12.91
CA LYS A 83 -21.00 -11.41 -13.32
C LYS A 83 -20.47 -11.29 -14.75
N LYS A 84 -20.27 -12.39 -15.45
CA LYS A 84 -19.59 -12.47 -16.75
C LYS A 84 -18.23 -11.78 -16.70
N HIS A 85 -17.46 -12.06 -15.65
CA HIS A 85 -16.11 -11.54 -15.46
C HIS A 85 -15.05 -12.61 -15.79
N SER A 86 -13.81 -12.18 -15.89
CA SER A 86 -12.61 -12.99 -16.13
C SER A 86 -11.69 -13.05 -14.91
N ASP A 87 -10.60 -13.81 -15.01
CA ASP A 87 -9.46 -13.71 -14.09
C ASP A 87 -8.82 -12.31 -14.23
N ALA A 88 -8.15 -11.84 -13.18
CA ALA A 88 -7.37 -10.62 -13.29
C ALA A 88 -6.21 -10.80 -14.28
N GLU A 89 -5.99 -9.81 -15.14
CA GLU A 89 -4.86 -9.80 -16.07
C GLU A 89 -3.57 -9.41 -15.33
N ILE A 90 -2.48 -10.10 -15.65
CA ILE A 90 -1.13 -9.80 -15.15
C ILE A 90 -0.29 -9.43 -16.35
N GLU A 91 0.28 -8.23 -16.31
CA GLU A 91 1.14 -7.68 -17.35
C GLU A 91 2.52 -7.48 -16.73
N ALA A 92 3.54 -8.03 -17.37
CA ALA A 92 4.91 -8.00 -16.89
C ALA A 92 5.82 -7.34 -17.94
N PHE A 93 6.67 -6.43 -17.46
CA PHE A 93 7.64 -5.71 -18.27
C PHE A 93 9.02 -5.94 -17.67
N GLU A 94 9.96 -6.44 -18.47
CA GLU A 94 11.36 -6.60 -18.09
C GLU A 94 12.18 -5.47 -18.71
N VAL A 95 12.44 -4.44 -17.91
CA VAL A 95 13.05 -3.18 -18.36
C VAL A 95 14.01 -2.64 -17.30
N ASP A 96 14.95 -1.79 -17.72
CA ASP A 96 15.76 -1.02 -16.78
C ASP A 96 14.94 0.16 -16.24
N VAL A 97 14.62 0.13 -14.95
CA VAL A 97 13.83 1.19 -14.28
C VAL A 97 14.54 2.55 -14.24
N ARG A 98 15.83 2.61 -14.57
CA ARG A 98 16.59 3.85 -14.73
C ARG A 98 16.32 4.55 -16.06
N ASP A 99 15.85 3.81 -17.06
CA ASP A 99 15.55 4.36 -18.37
C ASP A 99 14.20 5.09 -18.35
N THR A 100 14.24 6.42 -18.50
CA THR A 100 13.04 7.26 -18.51
C THR A 100 12.15 6.98 -19.72
N GLU A 101 12.70 6.53 -20.85
CA GLU A 101 11.90 6.18 -22.03
C GLU A 101 10.97 5.00 -21.74
N GLU A 102 11.40 4.03 -20.94
CA GLU A 102 10.58 2.89 -20.52
C GLU A 102 9.40 3.32 -19.65
N TRP A 103 9.57 4.34 -18.80
CA TRP A 103 8.47 4.94 -18.05
C TRP A 103 7.47 5.68 -18.94
N ILE A 104 7.95 6.34 -19.99
CA ILE A 104 7.08 6.99 -21.00
C ILE A 104 6.28 5.94 -21.76
N LYS A 105 6.93 4.83 -22.17
CA LYS A 105 6.26 3.69 -22.81
C LYS A 105 5.19 3.09 -21.90
N LEU A 106 5.53 2.83 -20.63
CA LEU A 106 4.59 2.32 -19.63
C LEU A 106 3.41 3.26 -19.39
N ARG A 107 3.65 4.57 -19.31
CA ARG A 107 2.61 5.59 -19.18
C ARG A 107 1.66 5.56 -20.38
N ASN A 108 2.20 5.54 -21.60
CA ASN A 108 1.39 5.54 -22.81
C ASN A 108 0.56 4.26 -22.93
N TRP A 109 1.18 3.12 -22.65
CA TRP A 109 0.49 1.83 -22.57
C TRP A 109 -0.64 1.84 -21.53
N ALA A 110 -0.40 2.37 -20.33
CA ALA A 110 -1.42 2.47 -19.28
C ALA A 110 -2.59 3.35 -19.71
N LYS A 111 -2.31 4.50 -20.35
CA LYS A 111 -3.35 5.38 -20.89
C LYS A 111 -4.16 4.71 -21.99
N GLU A 112 -3.54 3.93 -22.86
CA GLU A 112 -4.27 3.17 -23.88
C GLU A 112 -5.16 2.09 -23.24
N LYS A 113 -4.61 1.30 -22.32
CA LYS A 113 -5.32 0.18 -21.67
C LYS A 113 -6.43 0.64 -20.72
N TYR A 114 -6.26 1.77 -20.04
CA TYR A 114 -7.17 2.25 -18.99
C TYR A 114 -7.90 3.54 -19.38
N ASN A 115 -8.18 3.75 -20.67
CA ASN A 115 -9.00 4.85 -21.17
C ASN A 115 -8.53 6.24 -20.68
N GLY A 116 -7.22 6.47 -20.76
CA GLY A 116 -6.56 7.71 -20.37
C GLY A 116 -6.13 7.77 -18.90
N GLN A 117 -6.46 6.76 -18.10
CA GLN A 117 -6.10 6.70 -16.67
C GLN A 117 -4.70 6.10 -16.46
N LEU A 118 -4.12 6.43 -15.31
CA LEU A 118 -2.86 5.90 -14.81
C LEU A 118 -3.10 5.05 -13.56
N PHE A 119 -2.04 4.54 -12.93
CA PHE A 119 -2.16 3.62 -11.80
C PHE A 119 -2.67 4.33 -10.53
N ASP A 120 -3.65 3.74 -9.86
CA ASP A 120 -4.16 4.21 -8.55
C ASP A 120 -3.21 3.91 -7.39
N VAL A 121 -2.38 2.87 -7.56
CA VAL A 121 -1.44 2.38 -6.54
C VAL A 121 -0.13 1.97 -7.21
N ILE A 122 0.97 2.50 -6.71
CA ILE A 122 2.33 2.07 -7.02
C ILE A 122 2.94 1.41 -5.79
N MET A 123 3.64 0.29 -5.98
CA MET A 123 4.51 -0.30 -4.96
C MET A 123 5.92 -0.44 -5.53
N SER A 124 6.93 -0.01 -4.78
CA SER A 124 8.32 -0.04 -5.19
C SER A 124 9.21 -0.57 -4.06
N ASP A 125 10.11 -1.48 -4.39
CA ASP A 125 11.13 -2.02 -3.51
C ASP A 125 12.50 -1.93 -4.21
N PRO A 126 13.12 -0.73 -4.20
CA PRO A 126 14.35 -0.51 -4.95
C PRO A 126 15.55 -1.16 -4.25
N PRO A 127 16.57 -1.61 -5.00
CA PRO A 127 17.75 -2.27 -4.46
C PRO A 127 18.71 -1.25 -3.82
N HIS A 128 18.35 -0.76 -2.63
CA HIS A 128 19.11 0.25 -1.88
C HIS A 128 20.57 -0.17 -1.67
N PRO A 129 21.53 0.77 -1.77
CA PRO A 129 22.93 0.52 -1.49
C PRO A 129 23.20 0.56 0.02
N ASP A 130 24.39 0.16 0.44
CA ASP A 130 24.92 0.37 1.79
C ASP A 130 23.99 -0.10 2.92
N THR A 131 23.33 -1.24 2.73
CA THR A 131 22.38 -1.81 3.69
C THR A 131 23.05 -2.34 4.97
N GLY A 132 24.38 -2.21 5.07
CA GLY A 132 25.20 -2.79 6.14
C GLY A 132 25.58 -4.25 5.88
N TYR A 133 25.20 -4.82 4.74
CA TYR A 133 25.49 -6.18 4.33
C TYR A 133 26.05 -6.23 2.92
N LYS A 134 26.90 -7.24 2.65
CA LYS A 134 27.33 -7.56 1.29
C LYS A 134 26.21 -8.34 0.60
N LEU A 135 25.41 -7.65 -0.20
CA LEU A 135 24.28 -8.24 -0.92
C LEU A 135 24.80 -9.10 -2.09
N GLY A 136 24.10 -10.20 -2.38
CA GLY A 136 24.42 -11.12 -3.49
C GLY A 136 23.91 -10.64 -4.86
N TYR A 137 23.47 -9.39 -4.96
CA TYR A 137 22.88 -8.79 -6.16
C TYR A 137 23.33 -7.34 -6.33
N GLY A 138 23.20 -6.83 -7.55
CA GLY A 138 23.55 -5.44 -7.88
C GLY A 138 22.60 -4.44 -7.21
N THR A 139 23.17 -3.39 -6.62
CA THR A 139 22.43 -2.29 -6.01
C THR A 139 22.41 -1.07 -6.91
N MET A 140 21.42 -0.20 -6.71
CA MET A 140 21.39 1.14 -7.30
C MET A 140 21.96 2.13 -6.28
N THR A 141 22.68 3.14 -6.76
CA THR A 141 23.05 4.29 -5.92
C THR A 141 21.81 5.06 -5.46
N ASP A 142 21.93 5.82 -4.38
CA ASP A 142 20.84 6.69 -3.91
C ASP A 142 20.36 7.61 -5.05
N GLN A 143 21.29 8.19 -5.83
CA GLN A 143 20.97 9.07 -6.95
C GLN A 143 20.19 8.36 -8.06
N GLU A 144 20.58 7.14 -8.43
CA GLU A 144 19.84 6.34 -9.41
C GLU A 144 18.42 6.06 -8.92
N ILE A 145 18.23 5.66 -7.66
CA ILE A 145 16.89 5.41 -7.11
C ILE A 145 16.05 6.71 -7.12
N MET A 146 16.64 7.84 -6.71
CA MET A 146 15.92 9.12 -6.69
C MET A 146 15.62 9.68 -8.09
N SER A 147 16.34 9.24 -9.13
CA SER A 147 16.07 9.62 -10.52
C SER A 147 14.86 8.89 -11.12
N VAL A 148 14.48 7.71 -10.59
CA VAL A 148 13.37 6.91 -11.12
C VAL A 148 12.08 7.73 -11.14
N PRO A 149 11.40 7.89 -12.29
CA PRO A 149 10.26 8.79 -12.43
C PRO A 149 8.90 8.13 -12.19
N ILE A 150 8.67 7.60 -10.99
CA ILE A 150 7.41 6.92 -10.62
C ILE A 150 6.15 7.80 -10.75
N ASP A 151 6.32 9.12 -10.67
CA ASP A 151 5.25 10.10 -10.82
C ASP A 151 4.70 10.20 -12.24
N LEU A 152 5.47 9.78 -13.25
CA LEU A 152 5.00 9.77 -14.65
C LEU A 152 3.84 8.82 -14.89
N VAL A 153 3.71 7.79 -14.06
CA VAL A 153 2.69 6.74 -14.20
C VAL A 153 1.60 6.83 -13.13
N GLN A 154 1.48 7.96 -12.43
CA GLN A 154 0.40 8.17 -11.46
C GLN A 154 0.03 9.64 -11.32
N ASP A 155 -1.23 9.94 -11.68
CA ASP A 155 -1.82 11.27 -11.52
C ASP A 155 -2.42 11.45 -10.13
N ARG A 156 -3.11 10.43 -9.62
CA ARG A 156 -3.75 10.43 -8.30
C ARG A 156 -3.68 9.03 -7.72
N GLY A 157 -3.40 8.89 -6.43
CA GLY A 157 -3.27 7.55 -5.85
C GLY A 157 -2.34 7.48 -4.66
N PHE A 158 -1.87 6.27 -4.39
CA PHE A 158 -0.95 5.97 -3.30
C PHE A 158 0.33 5.32 -3.83
N VAL A 159 1.46 5.70 -3.26
CA VAL A 159 2.73 5.00 -3.46
C VAL A 159 3.17 4.36 -2.15
N PHE A 160 3.58 3.10 -2.24
CA PHE A 160 4.19 2.32 -1.16
C PHE A 160 5.65 2.09 -1.54
N LEU A 161 6.57 2.79 -0.87
CA LEU A 161 8.00 2.70 -1.16
C LEU A 161 8.71 2.02 0.00
N TRP A 162 9.22 0.81 -0.22
CA TRP A 162 10.06 0.12 0.75
C TRP A 162 11.40 0.83 0.91
N THR A 163 11.83 0.89 2.16
CA THR A 163 13.01 1.62 2.59
C THR A 163 13.87 0.72 3.46
N THR A 164 15.16 0.98 3.47
CA THR A 164 16.02 0.50 4.55
C THR A 164 15.98 1.48 5.71
N ASN A 165 16.29 1.02 6.94
CA ASN A 165 16.23 1.86 8.14
C ASN A 165 17.01 3.19 8.00
N ALA A 166 18.10 3.20 7.22
CA ALA A 166 18.93 4.39 7.01
C ALA A 166 18.42 5.32 5.89
N LYS A 167 17.54 4.85 5.00
CA LYS A 167 17.14 5.56 3.77
C LYS A 167 15.73 6.12 3.82
N LYS A 168 15.03 5.99 4.96
CA LYS A 168 13.66 6.48 5.13
C LYS A 168 13.50 7.96 4.77
N GLU A 169 14.30 8.83 5.38
CA GLU A 169 14.19 10.29 5.19
C GLU A 169 14.49 10.68 3.73
N LEU A 170 15.46 10.02 3.11
CA LEU A 170 15.75 10.19 1.68
C LEU A 170 14.54 9.81 0.82
N CYS A 171 13.92 8.66 1.09
CA CYS A 171 12.73 8.19 0.38
C CYS A 171 11.53 9.13 0.57
N GLU A 172 11.31 9.63 1.78
CA GLU A 172 10.28 10.64 2.04
C GLU A 172 10.53 11.95 1.28
N THR A 173 11.79 12.38 1.21
CA THR A 173 12.20 13.58 0.47
C THR A 173 11.97 13.43 -1.02
N TYR A 174 12.32 12.26 -1.57
CA TYR A 174 12.05 11.93 -2.96
C TYR A 174 10.56 11.93 -3.29
N LEU A 175 9.73 11.26 -2.49
CA LEU A 175 8.29 11.26 -2.70
C LEU A 175 7.70 12.68 -2.63
N LYS A 176 8.12 13.50 -1.65
CA LYS A 176 7.71 14.92 -1.57
C LYS A 176 8.12 15.70 -2.81
N GLY A 177 9.36 15.53 -3.29
CA GLY A 177 9.86 16.17 -4.51
C GLY A 177 9.10 15.78 -5.78
N ARG A 178 8.45 14.61 -5.77
CA ARG A 178 7.59 14.11 -6.86
C ARG A 178 6.09 14.41 -6.67
N GLY A 179 5.75 15.31 -5.74
CA GLY A 179 4.36 15.75 -5.51
C GLY A 179 3.53 14.85 -4.61
N TYR A 180 4.14 13.90 -3.90
CA TYR A 180 3.43 13.07 -2.92
C TYR A 180 3.42 13.72 -1.53
N LYS A 181 2.27 13.69 -0.89
CA LYS A 181 2.13 13.98 0.53
C LYS A 181 2.37 12.71 1.35
N MET A 182 3.33 12.75 2.28
CA MET A 182 3.53 11.62 3.21
C MET A 182 2.32 11.47 4.13
N VAL A 183 1.75 10.26 4.19
CA VAL A 183 0.54 9.96 4.97
C VAL A 183 0.77 9.02 6.13
N THR A 184 1.61 8.00 5.97
CA THR A 184 1.92 7.02 7.03
C THR A 184 3.19 6.23 6.69
N THR A 185 3.61 5.38 7.63
CA THR A 185 4.63 4.34 7.42
C THR A 185 4.01 2.99 7.81
N VAL A 186 4.27 1.96 7.00
CA VAL A 186 4.01 0.56 7.36
C VAL A 186 5.30 -0.03 7.91
N SER A 187 5.22 -0.68 9.08
CA SER A 187 6.34 -1.42 9.66
C SER A 187 6.07 -2.92 9.55
N TRP A 188 6.96 -3.63 8.88
CA TRP A 188 6.94 -5.08 8.81
C TRP A 188 7.90 -5.65 9.84
N PHE A 189 7.36 -6.23 10.91
CA PHE A 189 8.14 -6.95 11.92
C PHE A 189 8.39 -8.39 11.46
N LYS A 190 9.66 -8.81 11.51
CA LYS A 190 10.10 -10.15 11.11
C LYS A 190 10.03 -11.08 12.30
N THR A 191 9.38 -12.22 12.13
CA THR A 191 9.18 -13.23 13.18
C THR A 191 9.63 -14.60 12.73
N ASP A 192 10.14 -15.42 13.65
CA ASP A 192 10.33 -16.85 13.43
C ASP A 192 8.99 -17.57 13.63
N ASN A 193 8.38 -18.02 12.54
CA ASN A 193 7.11 -18.74 12.53
C ASN A 193 5.96 -18.06 13.31
N GLY A 194 6.00 -16.72 13.43
CA GLY A 194 4.99 -15.93 14.14
C GLY A 194 5.10 -15.96 15.67
N GLN A 195 6.18 -16.52 16.23
CA GLN A 195 6.37 -16.65 17.67
C GLN A 195 7.28 -15.55 18.22
N ASP A 196 8.53 -15.51 17.78
CA ASP A 196 9.55 -14.60 18.29
C ASP A 196 10.02 -13.61 17.23
N LEU A 197 10.42 -12.40 17.64
CA LEU A 197 11.02 -11.43 16.72
C LEU A 197 12.42 -11.88 16.31
N ILE A 198 12.64 -11.95 15.00
CA ILE A 198 13.97 -12.22 14.45
C ILE A 198 14.82 -10.97 14.65
N SER A 199 16.03 -11.17 15.16
CA SER A 199 17.00 -10.10 15.35
C SER A 199 18.11 -10.23 14.31
N GLY A 200 18.05 -9.42 13.25
CA GLY A 200 19.15 -9.22 12.32
C GLY A 200 20.20 -8.25 12.87
N LEU A 201 21.43 -8.33 12.39
CA LEU A 201 22.47 -7.36 12.76
C LEU A 201 22.08 -5.96 12.26
N GLY A 202 22.25 -4.97 13.11
CA GLY A 202 22.20 -3.56 12.75
C GLY A 202 23.42 -2.82 13.27
N LYS A 203 23.57 -1.56 12.88
CA LYS A 203 24.78 -0.77 13.20
C LYS A 203 24.91 -0.42 14.68
N VAL A 204 23.78 -0.16 15.35
CA VAL A 204 23.71 0.23 16.77
C VAL A 204 22.73 -0.64 17.54
N PHE A 205 21.54 -0.86 16.97
CA PHE A 205 20.54 -1.79 17.51
C PHE A 205 20.31 -2.95 16.54
N MET A 206 19.88 -4.09 17.06
CA MET A 206 19.41 -5.20 16.22
C MET A 206 18.20 -4.77 15.40
N HIS A 207 18.13 -5.25 14.16
CA HIS A 207 17.06 -4.96 13.24
C HIS A 207 16.06 -6.11 13.21
N SER A 208 14.82 -5.86 13.61
CA SER A 208 13.71 -6.83 13.55
C SER A 208 12.55 -6.36 12.67
N LYS A 209 12.73 -5.25 11.95
CA LYS A 209 11.71 -4.70 11.07
C LYS A 209 12.26 -4.04 9.82
N GLU A 210 11.39 -3.96 8.82
CA GLU A 210 11.52 -3.11 7.63
C GLU A 210 10.41 -2.07 7.61
N GLU A 211 10.66 -0.95 6.92
CA GLU A 211 9.69 0.14 6.82
C GLU A 211 9.36 0.44 5.36
N CYS A 212 8.08 0.66 5.10
CA CYS A 212 7.55 1.13 3.84
C CYS A 212 6.87 2.48 4.07
N VAL A 213 7.38 3.53 3.42
CA VAL A 213 6.78 4.87 3.50
C VAL A 213 5.63 4.96 2.51
N VAL A 214 4.55 5.62 2.93
CA VAL A 214 3.33 5.75 2.11
C VAL A 214 3.11 7.21 1.76
N GLY A 215 3.10 7.50 0.45
CA GLY A 215 2.77 8.80 -0.12
C GLY A 215 1.39 8.80 -0.78
N MET A 216 0.70 9.93 -0.75
CA MET A 216 -0.58 10.14 -1.44
C MET A 216 -0.45 11.32 -2.40
N LYS A 217 -0.94 11.14 -3.64
CA LYS A 217 -1.03 12.20 -4.65
C LYS A 217 -2.50 12.50 -4.92
N ASP A 218 -2.89 13.77 -4.83
CA ASP A 218 -4.28 14.22 -4.94
C ASP A 218 -4.59 14.98 -6.24
N GLN A 219 -3.58 15.34 -7.04
CA GLN A 219 -3.73 16.11 -8.28
C GLN A 219 -2.81 15.62 -9.41
N GLU A 220 -3.29 15.75 -10.66
CA GLU A 220 -2.46 15.67 -11.86
C GLU A 220 -1.29 16.65 -11.77
N CYS A 221 -0.08 16.21 -12.11
CA CYS A 221 1.02 17.12 -12.37
C CYS A 221 0.71 17.84 -13.70
N ILE A 222 0.30 19.10 -13.61
CA ILE A 222 0.19 19.96 -14.78
C ILE A 222 1.62 20.37 -15.14
N TYR A 223 2.18 19.77 -16.19
CA TYR A 223 3.44 20.19 -16.82
C TYR A 223 3.18 21.31 -17.82
#